data_AF-A0A7Z9QNP4-F1
#
_entry.id   AF-A0A7Z9QNP4-F1
#
_cell.length_a   1.000
_cell.length_b   1.000
_cell.length_c   1.000
_cell.angle_alpha   90.00
_cell.angle_beta   90.00
_cell.angle_gamma   90.00
#
_symmetry.space_group_name_H-M   'P 1'
#
loop_
_entity.id
_entity.type
_entity.pdbx_description
1 polymer ?
#
loop_
_entity_poly.entity_id
_entity_poly.type
_entity_poly.pdbx_seq_one_letter_code
_entity_poly.pdbx_strand_id
1 'polypeptide(L)'
;MFYPTHSVSMVVSVTGAHVTNFCGMGFVDQHEDNLYTCEDNVWKNPFSNETMLCRMSDGSTVRFNEFRRIGHPGTVGMRLYGTEASYEEQVGSQMWVTKDRSTCVDLSKELACEGIPSIQFDDPMAKVTGADGTHVGVSRVHPVHRLPKEFVGLPNGHHGSHQFLVHDFVTAYIHRQLPPNNVWQAARYIIPGLLAHGSALQGGQLMEVPDFGDFPK
;
A
#
# COMPACT_ATOMS: atom_id res chain seq x y z
N MET A 1 -3.32 7.81 14.04
CA MET A 1 -3.32 7.45 12.61
C MET A 1 -4.27 6.29 12.40
N PHE A 2 -5.55 6.55 12.11
CA PHE A 2 -6.58 5.49 12.01
C PHE A 2 -6.66 4.77 10.65
N TYR A 3 -5.99 5.28 9.62
CA TYR A 3 -5.97 4.66 8.29
C TYR A 3 -4.54 4.35 7.79
N PRO A 4 -3.73 3.59 8.55
CA PRO A 4 -2.30 3.38 8.24
C PRO A 4 -2.05 2.27 7.21
N THR A 5 -3.05 1.44 6.90
CA THR A 5 -2.85 0.12 6.27
C THR A 5 -2.16 0.22 4.91
N HIS A 6 -2.54 1.18 4.08
CA HIS A 6 -1.89 1.39 2.78
C HIS A 6 -0.41 1.77 2.93
N SER A 7 -0.10 2.77 3.75
CA SER A 7 1.29 3.25 3.90
C SER A 7 2.18 2.21 4.57
N VAL A 8 1.69 1.52 5.61
CA VAL A 8 2.46 0.49 6.32
C VAL A 8 2.66 -0.75 5.46
N SER A 9 1.64 -1.23 4.77
CA SER A 9 1.73 -2.45 3.97
C SER A 9 2.72 -2.34 2.81
N MET A 10 2.91 -1.16 2.21
CA MET A 10 3.89 -0.97 1.13
C MET A 10 5.31 -1.35 1.55
N VAL A 11 5.73 -0.96 2.76
CA VAL A 11 7.08 -1.25 3.25
C VAL A 11 7.17 -2.66 3.80
N VAL A 12 6.24 -3.03 4.69
CA VAL A 12 6.26 -4.34 5.36
C VAL A 12 6.16 -5.49 4.35
N SER A 13 5.38 -5.34 3.28
CA SER A 13 5.22 -6.41 2.27
C SER A 13 6.46 -6.57 1.37
N VAL A 14 7.29 -5.53 1.24
CA VAL A 14 8.53 -5.58 0.46
C VAL A 14 9.69 -6.12 1.31
N THR A 15 9.80 -5.67 2.56
CA THR A 15 10.95 -6.03 3.42
C THR A 15 10.73 -7.28 4.26
N GLY A 16 9.47 -7.64 4.54
CA GLY A 16 9.12 -8.68 5.52
C GLY A 16 9.36 -8.25 6.98
N ALA A 17 9.91 -7.07 7.22
CA ALA A 17 10.14 -6.52 8.56
C ALA A 17 8.85 -5.93 9.16
N HIS A 18 8.78 -5.84 10.48
CA HIS A 18 7.65 -5.24 11.20
C HIS A 18 8.11 -4.12 12.13
N VAL A 19 7.19 -3.21 12.50
CA VAL A 19 7.48 -2.11 13.41
C VAL A 19 7.73 -2.64 14.83
N THR A 20 8.82 -2.22 15.46
CA THR A 20 9.16 -2.59 16.86
C THR A 20 8.98 -1.41 17.80
N ASN A 21 9.41 -0.21 17.38
CA ASN A 21 9.20 1.03 18.12
C ASN A 21 8.63 2.10 17.21
N PHE A 22 7.89 3.04 17.78
CA PHE A 22 7.36 4.21 17.06
C PHE A 22 7.23 5.43 17.96
N CYS A 23 7.29 6.61 17.36
CA CYS A 23 6.73 7.84 17.94
C CYS A 23 5.82 8.51 16.90
N GLY A 24 4.66 8.98 17.35
CA GLY A 24 3.64 9.63 16.53
C GLY A 24 3.65 11.15 16.72
N MET A 25 3.37 11.88 15.64
CA MET A 25 3.20 13.33 15.64
C MET A 25 1.93 13.65 14.86
N GLY A 26 1.13 14.59 15.36
CA GLY A 26 -0.13 14.99 14.73
C GLY A 26 -0.23 16.51 14.59
N PHE A 27 -0.80 16.96 13.48
CA PHE A 27 -1.20 18.34 13.30
C PHE A 27 -2.65 18.50 13.73
N VAL A 28 -2.89 19.21 14.83
CA VAL A 28 -4.25 19.53 15.29
C VAL A 28 -4.90 20.40 14.22
N ASP A 29 -6.05 19.96 13.72
CA ASP A 29 -6.73 20.64 12.63
C ASP A 29 -7.20 22.03 13.05
N GLN A 30 -7.05 23.01 12.15
CA GLN A 30 -7.41 24.42 12.40
C GLN A 30 -8.32 24.97 11.29
N HIS A 31 -8.91 24.11 10.47
CA HIS A 31 -9.77 24.55 9.38
C HIS A 31 -11.11 25.06 9.92
N GLU A 32 -11.69 26.06 9.25
CA GLU A 32 -12.88 26.79 9.70
C GLU A 32 -14.15 25.94 9.84
N ASP A 33 -14.23 24.81 9.15
CA ASP A 33 -15.34 23.85 9.25
C ASP A 33 -15.30 23.03 10.56
N ASN A 34 -14.20 23.09 11.32
CA ASN A 34 -13.95 22.38 12.57
C ASN A 34 -14.20 20.85 12.51
N LEU A 35 -14.06 20.20 11.35
CA LEU A 35 -14.43 18.79 11.17
C LEU A 35 -13.73 17.82 12.16
N TYR A 36 -12.45 18.05 12.48
CA TYR A 36 -11.68 17.18 13.37
C TYR A 36 -11.78 17.60 14.84
N THR A 37 -12.05 18.88 15.09
CA THR A 37 -12.05 19.48 16.44
C THR A 37 -13.45 19.74 16.99
N CYS A 38 -14.51 19.39 16.25
CA CYS A 38 -15.88 19.48 16.72
C CYS A 38 -16.13 18.57 17.93
N GLU A 39 -17.00 19.02 18.83
CA GLU A 39 -17.30 18.32 20.10
C GLU A 39 -17.88 16.91 19.87
N ASP A 40 -18.68 16.76 18.82
CA ASP A 40 -19.37 15.53 18.43
C ASP A 40 -18.52 14.59 17.55
N ASN A 41 -17.23 14.89 17.34
CA ASN A 41 -16.31 13.97 16.69
C ASN A 41 -16.28 12.62 17.44
N VAL A 42 -16.87 11.59 16.83
CA VAL A 42 -17.00 10.23 17.41
C VAL A 42 -15.66 9.50 17.48
N TRP A 43 -14.69 9.89 16.65
CA TRP A 43 -13.36 9.28 16.61
C TRP A 43 -12.40 9.88 17.63
N LYS A 44 -12.76 11.02 18.23
CA LYS A 44 -11.91 11.78 19.16
C LYS A 44 -10.49 12.01 18.62
N ASN A 45 -10.37 12.12 17.29
CA ASN A 45 -9.12 12.42 16.61
C ASN A 45 -9.07 13.91 16.26
N PRO A 46 -8.24 14.72 16.93
CA PRO A 46 -8.08 16.14 16.61
C PRO A 46 -7.15 16.37 15.42
N PHE A 47 -6.46 15.34 14.92
CA PHE A 47 -5.40 15.48 13.93
C PHE A 47 -5.92 15.25 12.52
N SER A 48 -5.73 16.23 11.63
CA SER A 48 -6.01 16.05 10.20
C SER A 48 -4.84 15.43 9.43
N ASN A 49 -3.64 15.51 10.00
CA ASN A 49 -2.42 14.97 9.42
C ASN A 49 -1.59 14.32 10.53
N GLU A 50 -1.21 13.05 10.35
CA GLU A 50 -0.37 12.33 11.30
C GLU A 50 0.84 11.69 10.62
N THR A 51 1.94 11.65 11.35
CA THR A 51 3.21 11.04 10.96
C THR A 51 3.65 10.12 12.08
N MET A 52 4.17 8.95 11.74
CA MET A 52 4.91 8.12 12.70
C MET A 52 6.31 7.81 12.19
N LEU A 53 7.29 7.95 13.08
CA LEU A 53 8.67 7.52 12.84
C LEU A 53 8.91 6.21 13.58
N CYS A 54 9.42 5.23 12.86
CA CYS A 54 9.48 3.84 13.31
C CYS A 54 10.90 3.28 13.28
N ARG A 55 11.19 2.39 14.23
CA ARG A 55 12.24 1.38 14.10
C ARG A 55 11.58 0.07 13.67
N MET A 56 12.23 -0.64 12.75
CA MET A 56 11.77 -1.92 12.22
C MET A 56 12.57 -3.08 12.82
N SER A 57 12.05 -4.30 12.70
CA SER A 57 12.65 -5.53 13.21
C SER A 57 13.98 -5.92 12.54
N ASP A 58 14.22 -5.42 11.33
CA ASP A 58 15.48 -5.62 10.58
C ASP A 58 16.52 -4.52 10.87
N GLY A 59 16.23 -3.61 11.80
CA GLY A 59 17.08 -2.48 12.15
C GLY A 59 16.91 -1.24 11.24
N SER A 60 16.08 -1.31 10.19
CA SER A 60 15.78 -0.16 9.36
C SER A 60 14.90 0.87 10.10
N THR A 61 14.84 2.08 9.55
CA THR A 61 13.96 3.15 10.03
C THR A 61 12.99 3.55 8.93
N VAL A 62 11.75 3.82 9.31
CA VAL A 62 10.69 4.13 8.35
C VAL A 62 9.83 5.26 8.88
N ARG A 63 9.39 6.15 7.99
CA ARG A 63 8.39 7.17 8.28
C ARG A 63 7.12 6.85 7.51
N PHE A 64 6.01 6.70 8.23
CA PHE A 64 4.68 6.58 7.64
C PHE A 64 3.90 7.87 7.86
N ASN A 65 3.14 8.28 6.85
CA ASN A 65 2.31 9.47 6.89
C ASN A 65 0.88 9.12 6.52
N GLU A 66 -0.06 9.83 7.12
CA GLU A 66 -1.48 9.76 6.81
C GLU A 66 -2.01 11.19 6.89
N PHE A 67 -2.23 11.80 5.74
CA PHE A 67 -2.53 13.21 5.61
C PHE A 67 -3.86 13.40 4.88
N ARG A 68 -4.76 14.19 5.47
CA ARG A 68 -6.10 14.45 4.92
C ARG A 68 -6.33 15.90 4.54
N ARG A 69 -5.59 16.83 5.16
CA ARG A 69 -5.65 18.26 4.84
C ARG A 69 -4.29 18.79 4.44
N ILE A 70 -3.94 18.52 3.18
CA ILE A 70 -2.73 19.03 2.53
C ILE A 70 -3.07 19.46 1.09
N GLY A 71 -2.25 20.32 0.51
CA GLY A 71 -2.36 20.68 -0.91
C GLY A 71 -1.90 19.55 -1.82
N HIS A 72 -2.72 18.49 -1.96
CA HIS A 72 -2.43 17.34 -2.81
C HIS A 72 -3.73 16.68 -3.31
N PRO A 73 -3.82 16.24 -4.58
CA PRO A 73 -5.03 15.60 -5.12
C PRO A 73 -5.29 14.16 -4.62
N GLY A 74 -4.59 13.72 -3.56
CA GLY A 74 -4.58 12.33 -3.10
C GLY A 74 -3.53 11.45 -3.80
N THR A 75 -2.85 10.60 -3.03
CA THR A 75 -1.95 9.54 -3.51
C THR A 75 -1.64 8.56 -2.40
N VAL A 76 -1.18 7.36 -2.77
CA VAL A 76 -0.45 6.44 -1.91
C VAL A 76 0.86 6.16 -2.65
N GLY A 77 1.99 6.42 -2.01
CA GLY A 77 3.30 6.24 -2.63
C GLY A 77 4.37 5.96 -1.60
N MET A 78 5.51 5.44 -2.04
CA MET A 78 6.62 5.10 -1.16
C MET A 78 7.96 5.60 -1.70
N ARG A 79 8.91 5.77 -0.79
CA ARG A 79 10.33 5.82 -1.14
C ARG A 79 11.05 4.80 -0.28
N LEU A 80 11.85 3.95 -0.91
CA LEU A 80 12.58 2.88 -0.23
C LEU A 80 14.03 2.94 -0.67
N TYR A 81 14.94 3.01 0.30
CA TYR A 81 16.36 3.20 0.06
C TYR A 81 17.13 1.96 0.51
N GLY A 82 17.77 1.30 -0.45
CA GLY A 82 18.69 0.19 -0.21
C GLY A 82 20.13 0.60 -0.41
N THR A 83 21.06 -0.30 -0.09
CA THR A 83 22.51 -0.03 -0.21
C THR A 83 23.01 -0.03 -1.66
N GLU A 84 22.31 -0.68 -2.58
CA GLU A 84 22.68 -0.76 -4.00
C GLU A 84 21.76 0.03 -4.92
N ALA A 85 20.49 0.13 -4.58
CA ALA A 85 19.48 0.84 -5.33
C ALA A 85 18.36 1.33 -4.42
N SER A 86 17.54 2.23 -4.95
CA SER A 86 16.39 2.83 -4.28
C SER A 86 15.22 2.93 -5.25
N TYR A 87 14.01 2.85 -4.70
CA TYR A 87 12.79 3.23 -5.42
C TYR A 87 12.31 4.58 -4.91
N GLU A 88 12.07 5.52 -5.82
CA GLU A 88 11.59 6.86 -5.49
C GLU A 88 10.33 7.20 -6.27
N GLU A 89 9.29 7.61 -5.54
CA GLU A 89 8.01 8.00 -6.11
C GLU A 89 7.56 9.39 -5.64
N GLN A 90 7.01 10.15 -6.58
CA GLN A 90 6.35 11.43 -6.38
C GLN A 90 5.37 11.70 -7.51
N VAL A 91 4.59 12.78 -7.41
CA VAL A 91 3.65 13.18 -8.46
C VAL A 91 4.37 13.29 -9.80
N GLY A 92 3.97 12.45 -10.76
CA GLY A 92 4.50 12.44 -12.12
C GLY A 92 5.88 11.79 -12.28
N SER A 93 6.41 11.07 -11.29
CA SER A 93 7.71 10.40 -11.42
C SER A 93 7.83 9.17 -10.51
N GLN A 94 8.23 8.03 -11.11
CA GLN A 94 8.54 6.78 -10.44
C GLN A 94 9.89 6.28 -10.95
N MET A 95 10.92 6.26 -10.10
CA MET A 95 12.30 6.00 -10.52
C MET A 95 12.90 4.81 -9.76
N TRP A 96 13.62 3.98 -10.50
CA TRP A 96 14.65 3.11 -9.95
C TRP A 96 15.97 3.86 -9.97
N VAL A 97 16.55 4.11 -8.81
CA VAL A 97 17.78 4.90 -8.63
C VAL A 97 18.90 3.97 -8.17
N THR A 98 20.09 4.10 -8.75
CA THR A 98 21.27 3.33 -8.34
C THR A 98 22.43 4.27 -7.99
N LYS A 99 23.58 3.70 -7.61
CA LYS A 99 24.83 4.46 -7.41
C LYS A 99 25.37 5.12 -8.69
N ASP A 100 25.06 4.55 -9.86
CA ASP A 100 25.45 5.11 -11.15
C ASP A 100 24.22 5.71 -11.82
N ARG A 101 24.19 7.05 -11.92
CA ARG A 101 23.10 7.81 -12.52
C ARG A 101 22.75 7.36 -13.94
N SER A 102 23.71 6.82 -14.69
CA SER A 102 23.47 6.33 -16.06
C SER A 102 22.64 5.06 -16.11
N THR A 103 22.51 4.36 -14.97
CA THR A 103 21.74 3.11 -14.82
C THR A 103 20.42 3.31 -14.07
N CYS A 104 20.08 4.56 -13.71
CA CYS A 104 18.74 4.87 -13.21
C CYS A 104 17.70 4.65 -14.30
N VAL A 105 16.53 4.11 -13.92
CA VAL A 105 15.46 3.77 -14.84
C VAL A 105 14.19 4.51 -14.44
N ASP A 106 13.56 5.19 -15.39
CA ASP A 106 12.20 5.70 -15.22
C ASP A 106 11.22 4.53 -15.38
N LEU A 107 10.49 4.24 -14.30
CA LEU A 107 9.54 3.14 -14.21
C LEU A 107 8.11 3.56 -14.56
N SER A 108 7.87 4.84 -14.86
CA SER A 108 6.51 5.39 -15.00
C SER A 108 5.68 4.64 -16.04
N LYS A 109 6.27 4.24 -17.18
CA LYS A 109 5.58 3.46 -18.21
C LYS A 109 5.34 2.00 -17.80
N GLU A 110 6.30 1.41 -17.10
CA GLU A 110 6.25 0.02 -16.67
C GLU A 110 5.24 -0.19 -15.54
N LEU A 111 5.05 0.83 -14.70
CA LEU A 111 4.09 0.86 -13.60
C LEU A 111 2.73 1.47 -13.98
N ALA A 112 2.61 2.14 -15.13
CA ALA A 112 1.35 2.66 -15.63
C ALA A 112 0.32 1.54 -15.82
N CYS A 113 -0.88 1.75 -15.29
CA CYS A 113 -1.99 0.81 -15.36
C CYS A 113 -2.84 1.04 -16.61
N GLU A 114 -2.26 0.76 -17.78
CA GLU A 114 -2.90 0.98 -19.09
C GLU A 114 -3.65 -0.26 -19.62
N GLY A 115 -3.49 -1.41 -18.96
CA GLY A 115 -4.04 -2.71 -19.36
C GLY A 115 -3.06 -3.58 -20.15
N ILE A 116 -3.21 -4.90 -20.05
CA ILE A 116 -2.34 -5.89 -20.72
C ILE A 116 -3.18 -6.85 -21.56
N PRO A 117 -2.83 -7.08 -22.84
CA PRO A 117 -3.45 -8.13 -23.66
C PRO A 117 -3.25 -9.53 -23.06
N SER A 118 -4.33 -10.29 -22.92
CA SER A 118 -4.30 -11.73 -22.68
C SER A 118 -3.79 -12.42 -23.95
N ILE A 119 -2.73 -13.23 -23.82
CA ILE A 119 -1.97 -13.77 -24.96
C ILE A 119 -2.71 -14.93 -25.67
N GLN A 120 -3.90 -15.33 -25.25
CA GLN A 120 -4.61 -16.46 -25.86
C GLN A 120 -5.95 -16.07 -26.49
N PHE A 121 -5.91 -15.74 -27.78
CA PHE A 121 -7.01 -16.04 -28.69
C PHE A 121 -6.43 -16.51 -30.03
N ASP A 122 -6.22 -17.82 -30.17
CA ASP A 122 -6.01 -18.48 -31.48
C ASP A 122 -7.31 -18.53 -32.31
N ASP A 123 -8.38 -17.89 -31.86
CA ASP A 123 -9.65 -17.78 -32.57
C ASP A 123 -9.88 -16.33 -33.06
N PRO A 124 -9.80 -16.07 -34.38
CA PRO A 124 -10.10 -14.78 -34.99
C PRO A 124 -11.52 -14.25 -34.68
N MET A 125 -12.47 -15.13 -34.31
CA MET A 125 -13.84 -14.74 -33.98
C MET A 125 -14.01 -14.19 -32.55
N ALA A 126 -13.07 -14.47 -31.64
CA ALA A 126 -13.13 -13.94 -30.28
C ALA A 126 -12.94 -12.41 -30.22
N LYS A 127 -12.24 -11.83 -31.20
CA LYS A 127 -12.07 -10.36 -31.34
C LYS A 127 -13.34 -9.60 -31.70
N VAL A 128 -14.37 -10.28 -32.21
CA VAL A 128 -15.55 -9.62 -32.79
C VAL A 128 -16.74 -9.59 -31.81
N THR A 129 -16.71 -10.40 -30.75
CA THR A 129 -17.85 -10.57 -29.84
C THR A 129 -17.54 -10.42 -28.35
N GLY A 130 -16.28 -10.25 -27.95
CA GLY A 130 -15.87 -10.01 -26.56
C GLY A 130 -15.13 -8.68 -26.40
N ALA A 131 -15.06 -8.14 -25.18
CA ALA A 131 -14.04 -7.15 -24.83
C ALA A 131 -12.68 -7.67 -25.34
N ASP A 132 -11.85 -6.78 -25.87
CA ASP A 132 -10.60 -6.92 -26.65
C ASP A 132 -9.53 -7.93 -26.18
N GLY A 133 -9.83 -8.79 -25.22
CA GLY A 133 -8.94 -9.79 -24.68
C GLY A 133 -7.92 -9.16 -23.75
N THR A 134 -8.25 -8.06 -23.07
CA THR A 134 -7.32 -7.30 -22.22
C THR A 134 -7.66 -7.45 -20.74
N HIS A 135 -6.66 -7.65 -19.89
CA HIS A 135 -6.78 -7.36 -18.46
C HIS A 135 -6.77 -5.84 -18.30
N VAL A 136 -7.91 -5.25 -17.96
CA VAL A 136 -8.07 -3.80 -17.86
C VAL A 136 -7.43 -3.28 -16.57
N GLY A 137 -6.79 -2.10 -16.61
CA GLY A 137 -6.36 -1.38 -15.41
C GLY A 137 -5.18 -2.00 -14.64
N VAL A 138 -4.40 -2.88 -15.28
CA VAL A 138 -3.17 -3.46 -14.73
C VAL A 138 -1.93 -2.87 -15.40
N SER A 139 -0.80 -2.88 -14.70
CA SER A 139 0.52 -2.49 -15.21
C SER A 139 1.35 -3.69 -15.70
N ARG A 140 2.34 -3.44 -16.56
CA ARG A 140 3.21 -4.45 -17.20
C ARG A 140 3.89 -5.42 -16.24
N VAL A 141 4.12 -4.98 -15.01
CA VAL A 141 4.77 -5.78 -13.96
C VAL A 141 3.81 -6.69 -13.20
N HIS A 142 2.48 -6.51 -13.36
CA HIS A 142 1.52 -7.38 -12.70
C HIS A 142 1.57 -8.81 -13.28
N PRO A 143 1.56 -9.85 -12.43
CA PRO A 143 1.63 -11.25 -12.88
C PRO A 143 0.26 -11.74 -13.37
N VAL A 144 -0.27 -11.13 -14.44
CA VAL A 144 -1.62 -11.39 -14.97
C VAL A 144 -1.87 -12.84 -15.37
N HIS A 145 -0.80 -13.61 -15.65
CA HIS A 145 -0.89 -15.05 -15.90
C HIS A 145 -1.43 -15.86 -14.71
N ARG A 146 -1.44 -15.29 -13.49
CA ARG A 146 -2.09 -15.88 -12.31
C ARG A 146 -3.61 -15.73 -12.35
N LEU A 147 -4.13 -14.74 -13.07
CA LEU A 147 -5.56 -14.43 -13.03
C LEU A 147 -6.33 -15.43 -13.90
N PRO A 148 -7.48 -15.93 -13.41
CA PRO A 148 -8.43 -16.67 -14.23
C PRO A 148 -8.85 -15.86 -15.47
N LYS A 149 -9.06 -16.56 -16.59
CA LYS A 149 -9.48 -15.95 -17.86
C LYS A 149 -10.83 -15.23 -17.74
N GLU A 150 -11.65 -15.61 -16.77
CA GLU A 150 -12.95 -15.00 -16.47
C GLU A 150 -12.84 -13.53 -16.05
N PHE A 151 -11.64 -13.06 -15.66
CA PHE A 151 -11.38 -11.64 -15.39
C PHE A 151 -11.01 -10.82 -16.63
N VAL A 152 -10.76 -11.46 -17.78
CA VAL A 152 -10.42 -10.76 -19.02
C VAL A 152 -11.60 -9.87 -19.44
N GLY A 153 -11.30 -8.61 -19.76
CA GLY A 153 -12.29 -7.60 -20.13
C GLY A 153 -13.09 -7.01 -18.96
N LEU A 154 -12.96 -7.55 -17.74
CA LEU A 154 -13.64 -7.00 -16.58
C LEU A 154 -12.85 -5.83 -15.96
N PRO A 155 -13.54 -4.84 -15.35
CA PRO A 155 -12.88 -3.75 -14.64
C PRO A 155 -11.96 -4.25 -13.52
N ASN A 156 -10.88 -3.52 -13.30
CA ASN A 156 -9.96 -3.74 -12.19
C ASN A 156 -9.63 -2.39 -11.54
N GLY A 157 -9.80 -2.30 -10.22
CA GLY A 157 -9.65 -1.06 -9.45
C GLY A 157 -8.36 -1.01 -8.65
N HIS A 158 -8.08 0.14 -8.05
CA HIS A 158 -6.90 0.38 -7.19
C HIS A 158 -5.59 -0.10 -7.84
N HIS A 159 -5.24 0.52 -8.96
CA HIS A 159 -4.03 0.21 -9.74
C HIS A 159 -3.92 -1.28 -10.12
N GLY A 160 -5.04 -1.91 -10.44
CA GLY A 160 -5.06 -3.28 -10.94
C GLY A 160 -5.00 -4.38 -9.87
N SER A 161 -5.10 -4.01 -8.59
CA SER A 161 -4.93 -4.96 -7.47
C SER A 161 -6.18 -5.80 -7.18
N HIS A 162 -7.39 -5.31 -7.45
CA HIS A 162 -8.64 -5.94 -7.00
C HIS A 162 -8.79 -7.40 -7.46
N GLN A 163 -8.53 -7.67 -8.73
CA GLN A 163 -8.68 -9.03 -9.26
C GLN A 163 -7.70 -10.01 -8.61
N PHE A 164 -6.47 -9.57 -8.30
CA PHE A 164 -5.50 -10.39 -7.56
C PHE A 164 -5.95 -10.64 -6.12
N LEU A 165 -6.49 -9.64 -5.44
CA LEU A 165 -7.03 -9.80 -4.07
C LEU A 165 -8.17 -10.82 -4.03
N VAL A 166 -9.11 -10.73 -4.99
CA VAL A 166 -10.20 -11.70 -5.12
C VAL A 166 -9.65 -13.10 -5.42
N HIS A 167 -8.72 -13.21 -6.37
CA HIS A 167 -8.12 -14.49 -6.74
C HIS A 167 -7.39 -15.14 -5.56
N ASP A 168 -6.52 -14.41 -4.87
CA ASP A 168 -5.75 -14.93 -3.75
C ASP A 168 -6.65 -15.36 -2.58
N PHE A 169 -7.73 -14.61 -2.31
CA PHE A 169 -8.72 -14.98 -1.28
C PHE A 169 -9.45 -16.29 -1.64
N VAL A 170 -10.00 -16.39 -2.85
CA VAL A 170 -10.77 -17.56 -3.27
C VAL A 170 -9.88 -18.80 -3.39
N THR A 171 -8.68 -18.65 -3.96
CA THR A 171 -7.69 -19.72 -4.09
C THR A 171 -7.27 -20.24 -2.71
N ALA A 172 -6.96 -19.35 -1.77
CA ALA A 172 -6.62 -19.75 -0.40
C ALA A 172 -7.75 -20.55 0.27
N TYR A 173 -9.01 -20.13 0.09
CA TYR A 173 -10.17 -20.84 0.60
C TYR A 173 -10.32 -22.24 -0.01
N ILE A 174 -10.29 -22.35 -1.34
CA ILE A 174 -10.48 -23.63 -2.05
C ILE A 174 -9.39 -24.63 -1.69
N HIS A 175 -8.13 -24.19 -1.64
CA HIS A 175 -6.99 -25.06 -1.40
C HIS A 175 -6.63 -25.23 0.08
N ARG A 176 -7.36 -24.59 1.01
CA ARG A 176 -7.06 -24.57 2.45
C ARG A 176 -5.63 -24.11 2.74
N GLN A 177 -5.22 -23.04 2.08
CA GLN A 177 -3.89 -22.44 2.22
C GLN A 177 -3.99 -21.10 2.95
N LEU A 178 -2.89 -20.70 3.59
CA LEU A 178 -2.78 -19.38 4.19
C LEU A 178 -2.72 -18.32 3.07
N PRO A 179 -3.62 -17.33 3.03
CA PRO A 179 -3.50 -16.26 2.05
C PRO A 179 -2.25 -15.41 2.29
N PRO A 180 -1.67 -14.81 1.23
CA PRO A 180 -0.49 -13.93 1.36
C PRO A 180 -0.72 -12.77 2.34
N ASN A 181 -1.94 -12.22 2.34
CA ASN A 181 -2.39 -11.24 3.33
C ASN A 181 -3.35 -11.92 4.32
N ASN A 182 -2.81 -12.40 5.44
CA ASN A 182 -3.56 -13.03 6.52
C ASN A 182 -3.70 -12.09 7.73
N VAL A 183 -4.41 -12.53 8.77
CA VAL A 183 -4.73 -11.67 9.93
C VAL A 183 -3.49 -11.22 10.73
N TRP A 184 -2.38 -11.98 10.74
CA TRP A 184 -1.13 -11.54 11.37
C TRP A 184 -0.47 -10.40 10.58
N GLN A 185 -0.50 -10.48 9.25
CA GLN A 185 -0.01 -9.38 8.40
C GLN A 185 -0.92 -8.15 8.53
N ALA A 186 -2.25 -8.35 8.54
CA ALA A 186 -3.19 -7.26 8.79
C ALA A 186 -2.94 -6.56 10.14
N ALA A 187 -2.66 -7.34 11.19
CA ALA A 187 -2.29 -6.80 12.51
C ALA A 187 -1.00 -5.95 12.43
N ARG A 188 0.04 -6.44 11.74
CA ARG A 188 1.28 -5.69 11.50
C ARG A 188 1.06 -4.39 10.70
N TYR A 189 0.04 -4.33 9.86
CA TYR A 189 -0.28 -3.11 9.10
C TYR A 189 -1.06 -2.07 9.90
N ILE A 190 -2.00 -2.51 10.76
CA ILE A 190 -2.94 -1.60 11.42
C ILE A 190 -2.48 -1.14 12.81
N ILE A 191 -1.95 -2.06 13.62
CA ILE A 191 -1.66 -1.80 15.04
C ILE A 191 -0.66 -0.66 15.25
N PRO A 192 0.46 -0.58 14.49
CA PRO A 192 1.41 0.53 14.67
C PRO A 192 0.77 1.90 14.50
N GLY A 193 -0.12 2.09 13.51
CA GLY A 193 -0.79 3.36 13.28
C GLY A 193 -1.81 3.73 14.36
N LEU A 194 -2.56 2.74 14.86
CA LEU A 194 -3.49 2.95 15.98
C LEU A 194 -2.73 3.39 17.23
N LEU A 195 -1.62 2.72 17.56
CA LEU A 195 -0.81 3.08 18.70
C LEU A 195 -0.06 4.41 18.49
N ALA A 196 0.38 4.70 17.27
CA ALA A 196 0.98 5.98 16.93
C ALA A 196 0.02 7.16 17.14
N HIS A 197 -1.30 6.96 16.98
CA HIS A 197 -2.29 7.95 17.39
C HIS A 197 -2.17 8.28 18.89
N GLY A 198 -2.12 7.24 19.72
CA GLY A 198 -1.96 7.37 21.16
C GLY A 198 -0.64 8.04 21.55
N SER A 199 0.44 7.75 20.83
CA SER A 199 1.72 8.44 20.99
C SER A 199 1.62 9.94 20.64
N ALA A 200 0.95 10.29 19.54
CA ALA A 200 0.75 11.67 19.13
C ALA A 200 -0.06 12.48 20.17
N LEU A 201 -1.11 11.88 20.75
CA LEU A 201 -1.87 12.48 21.86
C LEU A 201 -1.02 12.70 23.12
N GLN A 202 0.06 11.93 23.30
CA GLN A 202 1.00 12.01 24.41
C GLN A 202 2.27 12.83 24.08
N GLY A 203 2.19 13.74 23.10
CA GLY A 203 3.32 14.59 22.72
C GLY A 203 4.46 13.84 22.02
N GLY A 204 4.17 12.71 21.39
CA GLY A 204 5.12 11.94 20.59
C GLY A 204 6.06 11.06 21.40
N GLN A 205 5.59 10.51 22.51
CA GLN A 205 6.33 9.54 23.31
C GLN A 205 6.77 8.34 22.45
N LEU A 206 8.04 7.92 22.60
CA LEU A 206 8.53 6.69 22.00
C LEU A 206 7.90 5.48 22.71
N MET A 207 7.28 4.60 21.94
CA MET A 207 6.54 3.44 22.43
C MET A 207 6.91 2.17 21.65
N GLU A 208 6.48 1.02 22.16
CA GLU A 208 6.67 -0.30 21.56
C GLU A 208 5.38 -0.83 20.93
N VAL A 209 5.52 -1.55 19.82
CA VAL A 209 4.40 -2.31 19.23
C VAL A 209 4.41 -3.71 19.84
N PRO A 210 3.28 -4.22 20.36
CA PRO A 210 3.18 -5.62 20.74
C PRO A 210 3.40 -6.52 19.52
N ASP A 211 4.33 -7.46 19.62
CA ASP A 211 4.52 -8.49 18.60
C ASP A 211 3.59 -9.68 18.89
N PHE A 212 2.74 -10.01 17.92
CA PHE A 212 1.82 -11.15 17.97
C PHE A 212 2.42 -12.41 17.34
N GLY A 213 3.71 -12.36 16.96
CA GLY A 213 4.43 -13.45 16.32
C GLY A 213 4.05 -13.64 14.86
N ASP A 214 4.39 -14.81 14.34
CA ASP A 214 3.98 -15.26 13.01
C ASP A 214 2.74 -16.16 13.08
N PHE A 215 2.15 -16.42 11.91
CA PHE A 215 1.08 -17.40 11.78
C PHE A 215 1.54 -18.77 12.35
N PRO A 216 0.73 -19.43 13.21
CA PRO A 216 1.06 -20.75 13.74
C PRO A 216 1.27 -21.78 12.63
N LYS A 217 2.39 -22.52 12.69
CA LYS A 217 2.68 -23.58 11.71
C LYS A 217 1.81 -24.81 11.91
#